data_AF-A6SWV2-F1
#
_entry.id   AF-A6SWV2-F1
#
_cell.length_a   1.000
_cell.length_b   1.000
_cell.length_c   1.000
_cell.angle_alpha   90.00
_cell.angle_beta   90.00
_cell.angle_gamma   90.00
#
_symmetry.space_group_name_H-M   'P 1'
#
loop_
_entity.id
_entity.type
_entity.pdbx_description
1 polymer ?
#
loop_
_entity_poly.entity_id
_entity_poly.type
_entity_poly.pdbx_seq_one_letter_code
_entity_poly.pdbx_strand_id
1 'polypeptide(L)'
;MENAVYNKALAALKTQFGMPRPLGGQNGARFLRNGTITIYHTELAPGNLAEITFNVQPISSSYGISPANLNSLLDELRHLTGRPTEVNKLQNWPRIGLATEEDVTLVMDKLAAVLKK
;
A
#
# COMPACT_ATOMS: atom_id res chain seq x y z
N MET A 1 -1.09 22.01 -1.95
CA MET A 1 0.32 21.61 -1.80
C MET A 1 0.45 20.24 -2.45
N GLU A 2 1.38 20.06 -3.37
CA GLU A 2 1.55 18.79 -4.08
C GLU A 2 2.20 17.76 -3.14
N ASN A 3 1.59 16.58 -3.00
CA ASN A 3 2.11 15.52 -2.14
C ASN A 3 2.99 14.58 -2.97
N ALA A 4 4.29 14.86 -3.02
CA ALA A 4 5.26 14.11 -3.83
C ALA A 4 5.31 12.62 -3.45
N VAL A 5 5.25 12.29 -2.16
CA VAL A 5 5.25 10.91 -1.64
C VAL A 5 4.02 10.15 -2.14
N TYR A 6 2.82 10.73 -2.00
CA TYR A 6 1.61 10.13 -2.52
C TYR A 6 1.66 9.96 -4.04
N ASN A 7 2.07 10.99 -4.78
CA ASN A 7 2.11 10.95 -6.24
C ASN A 7 3.09 9.88 -6.75
N LYS A 8 4.26 9.76 -6.13
CA LYS A 8 5.25 8.73 -6.44
C LYS A 8 4.72 7.32 -6.14
N ALA A 9 4.12 7.13 -4.96
CA ALA A 9 3.54 5.84 -4.59
C ALA A 9 2.38 5.45 -5.50
N LEU A 10 1.52 6.41 -5.85
CA LEU A 10 0.42 6.21 -6.80
C LEU A 10 0.93 5.81 -8.19
N ALA A 11 2.01 6.44 -8.68
CA ALA A 11 2.62 6.10 -9.95
C ALA A 11 3.23 4.69 -9.94
N ALA A 12 3.95 4.31 -8.88
CA ALA A 12 4.52 2.97 -8.75
C ALA A 12 3.44 1.88 -8.66
N LEU A 13 2.39 2.13 -7.87
CA LEU A 13 1.23 1.23 -7.78
C LEU A 13 0.49 1.11 -9.11
N LYS A 14 0.40 2.19 -9.90
CA LYS A 14 -0.17 2.13 -11.26
C LYS A 14 0.61 1.20 -12.18
N THR A 15 1.93 1.24 -12.13
CA THR A 15 2.79 0.34 -12.92
C THR A 15 2.54 -1.12 -12.57
N GLN A 16 2.40 -1.45 -11.28
CA GLN A 16 2.26 -2.83 -10.83
C GLN A 16 0.81 -3.36 -10.85
N PHE A 17 -0.16 -2.54 -10.44
CA PHE A 17 -1.56 -2.93 -10.22
C PHE A 17 -2.54 -2.27 -11.21
N GLY A 18 -2.06 -1.58 -12.24
CA GLY A 18 -2.88 -0.98 -13.29
C GLY A 18 -3.65 0.27 -12.84
N MET A 19 -4.74 0.59 -13.55
CA MET A 19 -5.45 1.86 -13.33
C MET A 19 -6.27 1.86 -12.02
N PRO A 20 -6.10 2.87 -11.16
CA PRO A 20 -6.87 3.00 -9.94
C PRO A 20 -8.26 3.60 -10.19
N ARG A 21 -9.16 3.38 -9.25
CA ARG A 21 -10.43 4.10 -9.12
C ARG A 21 -10.31 5.09 -7.95
N PRO A 22 -10.79 6.35 -8.09
CA PRO A 22 -10.82 7.28 -6.97
C PRO A 22 -11.73 6.75 -5.86
N LEU A 23 -11.40 7.05 -4.60
CA LEU A 23 -12.31 6.84 -3.48
C LEU A 23 -13.41 7.91 -3.48
N GLY A 24 -14.63 7.56 -3.07
CA GLY A 24 -15.78 8.47 -3.08
C GLY A 24 -15.59 9.74 -2.22
N GLY A 25 -14.71 9.70 -1.22
CA GLY A 25 -14.33 10.86 -0.40
C GLY A 25 -13.10 11.63 -0.91
N GLN A 26 -12.54 11.28 -2.07
CA GLN A 26 -11.30 11.84 -2.63
C GLN A 26 -10.06 11.75 -1.72
N ASN A 27 -10.12 10.91 -0.67
CA ASN A 27 -9.03 10.70 0.29
C ASN A 27 -7.94 9.74 -0.21
N GLY A 28 -8.01 9.32 -1.48
CA GLY A 28 -7.13 8.29 -2.00
C GLY A 28 -7.64 7.59 -3.26
N ALA A 29 -6.98 6.48 -3.57
CA ALA A 29 -7.22 5.70 -4.77
C ALA A 29 -7.18 4.20 -4.48
N ARG A 30 -8.00 3.42 -5.19
CA ARG A 30 -8.11 1.96 -5.02
C ARG A 30 -7.78 1.22 -6.30
N PHE A 31 -6.89 0.25 -6.19
CA PHE A 31 -6.52 -0.70 -7.23
C PHE A 31 -7.29 -2.01 -7.00
N LEU A 32 -7.77 -2.60 -8.08
CA LEU A 32 -8.58 -3.83 -8.06
C LEU A 32 -8.00 -4.96 -8.93
N ARG A 33 -6.91 -4.69 -9.65
CA ARG A 33 -6.22 -5.70 -10.47
C ARG A 33 -5.36 -6.56 -9.56
N ASN A 34 -5.54 -7.87 -9.61
CA ASN A 34 -4.79 -8.84 -8.79
C ASN A 34 -4.99 -8.65 -7.28
N GLY A 35 -6.19 -8.23 -6.87
CA GLY A 35 -6.55 -7.98 -5.47
C GLY A 35 -6.84 -6.51 -5.17
N THR A 36 -7.17 -6.22 -3.91
CA THR A 36 -7.56 -4.87 -3.49
C THR A 36 -6.42 -4.21 -2.73
N ILE A 37 -5.91 -3.12 -3.29
CA ILE A 37 -4.94 -2.22 -2.62
C ILE A 37 -5.55 -0.83 -2.60
N THR A 38 -5.46 -0.14 -1.47
CA THR A 38 -5.94 1.24 -1.37
C THR A 38 -4.83 2.13 -0.83
N ILE A 39 -4.52 3.22 -1.52
CA ILE A 39 -3.59 4.26 -1.07
C ILE A 39 -4.39 5.48 -0.63
N TYR A 40 -3.99 6.06 0.50
CA TYR A 40 -4.61 7.23 1.13
C TYR A 40 -3.60 8.38 1.22
N HIS A 41 -4.08 9.62 1.19
CA HIS A 41 -3.26 10.83 1.43
C HIS A 41 -3.88 11.82 2.43
N THR A 42 -4.98 11.42 3.08
CA THR A 42 -5.66 12.12 4.17
C THR A 42 -6.11 11.08 5.20
N GLU A 43 -6.46 11.51 6.41
CA GLU A 43 -6.83 10.60 7.52
C GLU A 43 -5.73 9.56 7.80
N LEU A 44 -4.50 10.04 7.86
CA LEU A 44 -3.29 9.24 8.08
C LEU A 44 -2.82 9.35 9.53
N ALA A 45 -2.10 8.34 10.00
CA ALA A 45 -1.36 8.45 11.25
C ALA A 45 -0.38 9.65 11.19
N PRO A 46 -0.14 10.32 12.33
CA PRO A 46 0.76 11.48 12.39
C PRO A 46 2.14 11.19 11.79
N GLY A 47 2.61 12.12 10.95
CA GLY A 47 3.92 12.03 10.30
C GLY A 47 3.94 11.30 8.96
N ASN A 48 2.83 10.66 8.55
CA ASN A 48 2.72 10.06 7.23
C ASN A 48 2.26 11.09 6.19
N LEU A 49 2.77 10.94 4.97
CA LEU A 49 2.30 11.63 3.77
C LEU A 49 1.45 10.71 2.89
N ALA A 50 1.57 9.38 3.03
CA ALA A 50 0.65 8.42 2.45
C ALA A 50 0.55 7.15 3.31
N GLU A 51 -0.57 6.42 3.19
CA GLU A 51 -0.71 5.06 3.73
C GLU A 51 -1.25 4.13 2.65
N ILE A 52 -0.76 2.88 2.62
CA ILE A 52 -1.22 1.85 1.70
C ILE A 52 -1.80 0.69 2.49
N THR A 53 -3.02 0.29 2.17
CA THR A 53 -3.73 -0.83 2.79
C THR A 53 -3.87 -1.99 1.80
N PHE A 54 -3.69 -3.21 2.28
CA PHE A 54 -3.65 -4.43 1.46
C PHE A 54 -4.71 -5.44 1.87
N ASN A 55 -5.61 -5.82 0.96
CA ASN A 55 -6.48 -6.97 1.17
C ASN A 55 -5.72 -8.27 0.85
N VAL A 56 -5.19 -8.90 1.89
CA VAL A 56 -4.23 -10.01 1.78
C VAL A 56 -4.76 -11.19 0.98
N GLN A 57 -5.98 -11.65 1.27
CA GLN A 57 -6.54 -12.87 0.65
C GLN A 57 -6.62 -12.82 -0.89
N PRO A 58 -7.24 -11.81 -1.51
CA PRO A 58 -7.31 -11.76 -2.97
C PRO A 58 -5.95 -11.45 -3.63
N ILE A 59 -5.06 -10.73 -2.93
CA ILE A 59 -3.69 -10.49 -3.45
C ILE A 59 -2.91 -11.80 -3.45
N SER A 60 -2.85 -12.50 -2.31
CA SER A 60 -2.10 -13.75 -2.18
C SER A 60 -2.57 -14.81 -3.18
N SER A 61 -3.90 -14.96 -3.33
CA SER A 61 -4.50 -15.83 -4.36
C SER A 61 -4.10 -15.42 -5.78
N SER A 62 -4.13 -14.12 -6.09
CA SER A 62 -3.81 -13.63 -7.44
C SER A 62 -2.35 -13.86 -7.82
N TYR A 63 -1.42 -13.85 -6.86
CA TYR A 63 0.01 -14.03 -7.08
C TYR A 63 0.53 -15.44 -6.72
N GLY A 64 -0.37 -16.38 -6.37
CA GLY A 64 0.02 -17.76 -6.06
C GLY A 64 0.92 -17.91 -4.82
N ILE A 65 0.85 -16.96 -3.88
CA ILE A 65 1.61 -16.99 -2.62
C ILE A 65 0.69 -17.29 -1.43
N SER A 66 1.25 -17.80 -0.34
CA SER A 66 0.45 -18.00 0.88
C SER A 66 0.06 -16.66 1.52
N PRO A 67 -1.14 -16.54 2.12
CA PRO A 67 -1.50 -15.37 2.91
C PRO A 67 -0.50 -15.06 4.04
N ALA A 68 0.09 -16.10 4.64
CA ALA A 68 1.12 -15.95 5.67
C ALA A 68 2.37 -15.26 5.14
N ASN A 69 2.87 -15.66 3.96
CA ASN A 69 4.04 -15.04 3.34
C ASN A 69 3.79 -13.57 2.99
N LEU A 70 2.59 -13.24 2.51
CA LEU A 70 2.22 -11.86 2.23
C LEU A 70 2.14 -11.04 3.52
N ASN A 71 1.54 -11.56 4.59
CA ASN A 71 1.53 -10.88 5.89
C ASN A 71 2.96 -10.65 6.42
N SER A 72 3.83 -11.66 6.37
CA SER A 72 5.23 -11.52 6.78
C SER A 72 5.97 -10.43 5.99
N LEU A 73 5.76 -10.35 4.67
CA LEU A 73 6.31 -9.28 3.84
C LEU A 73 5.78 -7.91 4.28
N LEU A 74 4.48 -7.80 4.51
CA LEU A 74 3.87 -6.53 4.93
C LEU A 74 4.35 -6.11 6.32
N ASP A 75 4.51 -7.03 7.26
CA ASP A 75 5.08 -6.72 8.57
C ASP A 75 6.56 -6.30 8.47
N GLU A 76 7.36 -6.96 7.61
CA GLU A 76 8.73 -6.53 7.31
C GLU A 76 8.75 -5.09 6.78
N LEU A 77 7.87 -4.75 5.83
CA LEU A 77 7.73 -3.41 5.28
C LEU A 77 7.30 -2.36 6.33
N ARG A 78 6.45 -2.74 7.29
CA ARG A 78 6.09 -1.86 8.42
C ARG A 78 7.29 -1.57 9.30
N HIS A 79 8.09 -2.59 9.61
CA HIS A 79 9.31 -2.42 10.39
C HIS A 79 10.36 -1.58 9.66
N LEU A 80 10.51 -1.78 8.35
CA LEU A 80 11.48 -1.04 7.54
C LEU A 80 11.14 0.45 7.42
N THR A 81 9.87 0.79 7.22
CA THR A 81 9.43 2.19 7.19
C THR A 81 9.38 2.81 8.58
N GLY A 82 9.17 1.99 9.63
CA GLY A 82 9.07 2.44 11.01
C GLY A 82 7.90 3.38 11.27
N ARG A 83 6.95 3.49 10.34
CA ARG A 83 5.87 4.47 10.38
C ARG A 83 4.67 3.94 11.17
N PRO A 84 4.05 4.78 12.03
CA PRO A 84 2.77 4.43 12.61
C PRO A 84 1.72 4.30 11.50
N THR A 85 0.69 3.50 11.71
CA THR A 85 -0.43 3.35 10.77
C THR A 85 -1.72 3.23 11.54
N GLU A 86 -2.78 3.89 11.08
CA GLU A 86 -4.10 3.71 11.69
C GLU A 86 -4.79 2.48 11.12
N VAL A 87 -5.03 1.46 11.95
CA VAL A 87 -5.79 0.28 11.52
C VAL A 87 -7.26 0.66 11.38
N ASN A 88 -7.81 0.54 10.17
CA ASN A 88 -9.25 0.63 9.99
C ASN A 88 -9.93 -0.54 10.70
N LYS A 89 -10.63 -0.24 11.80
CA LYS A 89 -11.25 -1.22 12.72
C LYS A 89 -12.26 -2.15 12.05
N LEU A 90 -12.81 -1.78 10.89
CA LEU A 90 -13.85 -2.58 10.22
C LEU A 90 -13.29 -3.70 9.34
N GLN A 91 -12.08 -3.55 8.80
CA GLN A 91 -11.53 -4.49 7.81
C GLN A 91 -10.22 -5.14 8.25
N ASN A 92 -9.51 -4.57 9.24
CA ASN A 92 -8.27 -5.10 9.79
C ASN A 92 -7.21 -5.47 8.73
N TRP A 93 -7.20 -4.76 7.61
CA TRP A 93 -6.22 -4.97 6.55
C TRP A 93 -4.89 -4.34 6.95
N PRO A 94 -3.76 -5.03 6.73
CA PRO A 94 -2.43 -4.49 7.00
C PRO A 94 -2.19 -3.19 6.23
N ARG A 95 -1.51 -2.25 6.89
CA ARG A 95 -1.16 -0.93 6.36
C ARG A 95 0.33 -0.67 6.43
N ILE A 96 0.84 0.06 5.43
CA ILE A 96 2.20 0.61 5.39
C ILE A 96 2.11 2.14 5.35
N GLY A 97 2.80 2.82 6.26
CA GLY A 97 2.93 4.28 6.27
C GLY A 97 4.15 4.74 5.48
N LEU A 98 4.07 5.90 4.85
CA LEU A 98 5.11 6.49 4.02
C LEU A 98 5.25 7.97 4.36
N ALA A 99 6.46 8.44 4.68
CA ALA A 99 6.71 9.86 4.92
C ALA A 99 7.74 10.47 3.97
N THR A 100 8.57 9.65 3.32
CA THR A 100 9.56 10.13 2.34
C THR A 100 9.48 9.36 1.02
N GLU A 101 10.13 9.88 -0.02
CA GLU A 101 10.19 9.24 -1.33
C GLU A 101 11.08 7.98 -1.35
N GLU A 102 12.00 7.88 -0.39
CA GLU A 102 12.82 6.69 -0.14
C GLU A 102 11.95 5.56 0.44
N ASP A 103 11.05 5.88 1.38
CA ASP A 103 10.06 4.91 1.90
C ASP A 103 9.27 4.28 0.74
N VAL A 104 8.84 5.12 -0.21
CA VAL A 104 8.10 4.65 -1.40
C VAL A 104 8.93 3.68 -2.22
N THR A 105 10.19 4.05 -2.51
CA THR A 105 11.07 3.26 -3.37
C THR A 105 11.34 1.89 -2.72
N LEU A 106 11.70 1.89 -1.45
CA LEU A 106 11.98 0.68 -0.68
C LEU A 106 10.77 -0.26 -0.62
N VAL A 107 9.58 0.28 -0.34
CA VAL A 107 8.35 -0.51 -0.26
C VAL A 107 7.99 -1.10 -1.63
N MET A 108 8.01 -0.29 -2.68
CA MET A 108 7.62 -0.72 -4.03
C MET A 108 8.59 -1.75 -4.61
N ASP A 109 9.89 -1.59 -4.39
CA ASP A 109 10.90 -2.56 -4.88
C ASP A 109 10.71 -3.94 -4.24
N LYS A 110 10.45 -3.99 -2.92
CA LYS A 110 10.18 -5.24 -2.21
C LYS A 110 8.85 -5.87 -2.63
N LEU A 111 7.80 -5.07 -2.80
CA LEU A 111 6.53 -5.56 -3.32
C LEU A 111 6.68 -6.13 -4.73
N ALA A 112 7.41 -5.45 -5.62
CA ALA A 112 7.68 -5.91 -6.98
C ALA A 112 8.59 -7.15 -7.01
N ALA A 113 9.48 -7.33 -6.03
CA ALA A 113 10.33 -8.50 -5.93
C ALA A 113 9.54 -9.78 -5.61
N VAL A 114 8.50 -9.67 -4.78
CA VAL A 114 7.70 -10.82 -4.30
C VAL A 114 6.43 -11.02 -5.15
N LEU A 115 5.73 -9.94 -5.49
CA LEU A 115 4.47 -9.97 -6.26
C LEU A 115 4.77 -9.87 -7.76
N LYS A 116 5.51 -10.85 -8.27
CA LYS A 116 5.78 -10.99 -9.70
C LYS A 116 4.70 -11.84 -10.34
N LYS A 117 4.14 -11.33 -11.45
CA LYS A 117 3.38 -12.13 -12.41
C LYS A 117 4.18 -12.28 -13.68
#